data_AF-A0A914V9U6-F1
#
_entry.id   AF-A0A914V9U6-F1
#
_cell.length_a   1.000
_cell.length_b   1.000
_cell.length_c   1.000
_cell.angle_alpha   90.00
_cell.angle_beta   90.00
_cell.angle_gamma   90.00
#
_symmetry.space_group_name_H-M   'P 1'
#
loop_
_entity.id
_entity.type
_entity.pdbx_description
1 polymer ?
#
loop_
_entity_poly.entity_id
_entity_poly.type
_entity_poly.pdbx_seq_one_letter_code
_entity_poly.pdbx_strand_id
1 'polypeptide(L)'
;MIAWLVSNCYPPSKREKYVHKLRQFIPVDQFGSCSGSATFPYSCPRNPKYYGYWCDSIPFTIDYRFYIAFENAVCRDYVTEKFFQALGMLMIPIVLRKADYLDIAPPNSYIAADQFASAKELADYLHYLANNIDEYLKYFDYRKNNKVAWREEEMLADAYCRLCRLLHENRTSSEGSDMRLGWQQNTACVQGFANDIISEQ
;
A
#
# COMPACT_ATOMS: atom_id res chain seq x y z
N MET A 1 2.48 15.61 4.74
CA MET A 1 1.45 14.91 5.56
C MET A 1 1.22 13.50 5.04
N ILE A 2 0.66 13.36 3.82
CA ILE A 2 0.49 12.08 3.12
C ILE A 2 1.31 12.11 1.82
N ALA A 3 2.04 11.03 1.52
CA ALA A 3 2.71 10.84 0.23
C ALA A 3 1.94 9.84 -0.65
N TRP A 4 1.93 10.07 -1.96
CA TRP A 4 1.36 9.13 -2.93
C TRP A 4 2.18 9.07 -4.22
N LEU A 5 2.93 7.98 -4.41
CA LEU A 5 3.66 7.69 -5.65
C LEU A 5 2.75 6.91 -6.60
N VAL A 6 2.50 7.48 -7.77
CA VAL A 6 1.53 6.93 -8.73
C VAL A 6 1.91 7.21 -10.17
N SER A 7 1.96 6.14 -10.95
CA SER A 7 2.22 6.19 -12.39
C SER A 7 1.07 5.67 -13.27
N ASN A 8 0.15 4.89 -12.72
CA ASN A 8 -1.10 4.50 -13.38
C ASN A 8 -2.25 5.42 -12.93
N CYS A 9 -2.68 6.31 -13.81
CA CYS A 9 -3.63 7.39 -13.50
C CYS A 9 -5.10 7.00 -13.71
N TYR A 10 -5.37 5.92 -14.44
CA TYR A 10 -6.74 5.46 -14.73
C TYR A 10 -6.93 3.96 -14.44
N PRO A 11 -6.60 3.49 -13.23
CA PRO A 11 -6.71 2.09 -12.87
C PRO A 11 -8.17 1.59 -12.79
N PRO A 12 -8.39 0.26 -12.92
CA PRO A 12 -9.67 -0.40 -12.65
C PRO A 12 -10.29 -0.07 -11.29
N SER A 13 -9.47 0.09 -10.24
CA SER A 13 -9.93 0.42 -8.89
C SER A 13 -10.59 1.79 -8.77
N LYS A 14 -10.33 2.72 -9.70
CA LYS A 14 -10.73 4.14 -9.65
C LYS A 14 -10.16 4.90 -8.45
N ARG A 15 -9.04 4.42 -7.89
CA ARG A 15 -8.37 4.98 -6.71
C ARG A 15 -8.07 6.47 -6.82
N GLU A 16 -7.82 6.97 -8.03
CA GLU A 16 -7.55 8.37 -8.32
C GLU A 16 -8.70 9.29 -7.91
N LYS A 17 -9.95 8.83 -8.04
CA LYS A 17 -11.12 9.59 -7.64
C LYS A 17 -11.20 9.73 -6.13
N TYR A 18 -10.97 8.65 -5.39
CA TYR A 18 -10.94 8.69 -3.93
C TYR A 18 -9.88 9.66 -3.41
N VAL A 19 -8.65 9.59 -3.96
CA VAL A 19 -7.59 10.52 -3.56
C VAL A 19 -7.94 11.96 -3.93
N HIS A 20 -8.60 12.20 -5.06
CA HIS A 20 -9.07 13.53 -5.44
C HIS A 20 -10.06 14.13 -4.41
N LYS A 21 -11.01 13.33 -3.91
CA LYS A 21 -11.92 13.78 -2.82
C LYS A 21 -11.17 13.95 -1.50
N LEU A 22 -10.29 13.01 -1.12
CA LEU A 22 -9.51 13.08 0.11
C LEU A 22 -8.67 14.37 0.19
N ARG A 23 -8.09 14.80 -0.94
CA ARG A 23 -7.32 16.05 -1.04
C ARG A 23 -8.06 17.31 -0.67
N GLN A 24 -9.39 17.29 -0.68
CA GLN A 24 -10.20 18.44 -0.27
C GLN A 24 -10.12 18.67 1.25
N PHE A 25 -9.71 17.65 2.03
CA PHE A 25 -9.75 17.66 3.49
C PHE A 25 -8.37 17.52 4.16
N ILE A 26 -7.38 16.96 3.44
CA ILE A 26 -6.03 16.76 3.96
C ILE A 26 -4.97 16.87 2.84
N PRO A 27 -3.81 17.51 3.08
CA PRO A 27 -2.76 17.61 2.06
C PRO A 27 -2.22 16.23 1.66
N VAL A 28 -2.24 15.96 0.35
CA VAL A 28 -1.66 14.76 -0.26
C VAL A 28 -0.67 15.18 -1.34
N ASP A 29 0.61 14.93 -1.08
CA ASP A 29 1.67 15.20 -2.03
C ASP A 29 1.76 14.05 -3.04
N GLN A 30 1.57 14.38 -4.32
CA GLN A 30 1.56 13.41 -5.41
C GLN A 30 2.88 13.36 -6.14
N PHE A 31 3.37 12.15 -6.36
CA PHE A 31 4.62 11.86 -7.01
C PHE A 31 4.40 10.90 -8.19
N GLY A 32 5.29 10.91 -9.17
CA GLY A 32 5.20 10.02 -10.34
C GLY A 32 4.52 10.66 -11.55
N SER A 33 4.34 9.88 -12.61
CA SER A 33 3.83 10.38 -13.90
C SER A 33 2.39 10.91 -13.83
N CYS A 34 1.65 10.62 -12.76
CA CYS A 34 0.31 11.17 -12.54
C CYS A 34 0.28 12.46 -11.70
N SER A 35 1.43 12.95 -11.22
CA SER A 35 1.49 14.18 -10.40
C SER A 35 1.08 15.44 -11.17
N GLY A 36 1.09 15.39 -12.50
CA GLY A 36 0.89 16.58 -13.34
C GLY A 36 2.10 17.52 -13.37
N SER A 37 3.19 17.18 -12.69
CA SER A 37 4.42 17.96 -12.67
C SER A 37 5.53 17.30 -13.49
N ALA A 38 6.23 18.11 -14.27
CA ALA A 38 7.45 17.68 -14.97
C ALA A 38 8.72 17.87 -14.11
N THR A 39 8.63 18.54 -12.97
CA THR A 39 9.79 18.90 -12.16
C THR A 39 10.04 17.91 -11.01
N PHE A 40 11.32 17.62 -10.76
CA PHE A 40 11.74 16.90 -9.57
C PHE A 40 11.48 17.77 -8.32
N PRO A 41 11.00 17.22 -7.19
CA PRO A 41 10.81 15.80 -6.91
C PRO A 41 9.51 15.17 -7.45
N TYR A 42 8.52 15.96 -7.87
CA TYR A 42 7.17 15.46 -8.19
C TYR A 42 7.08 14.56 -9.43
N SER A 43 7.90 14.78 -10.46
CA SER A 43 7.86 14.00 -11.69
C SER A 43 8.37 12.57 -11.54
N CYS A 44 9.19 12.29 -10.52
CA CYS A 44 9.83 11.00 -10.25
C CYS A 44 10.23 10.24 -11.52
N PRO A 45 11.21 10.75 -12.29
CA PRO A 45 11.63 10.06 -13.50
C PRO A 45 12.24 8.70 -13.15
N ARG A 46 12.27 7.80 -14.15
CA ARG A 46 12.98 6.53 -14.01
C ARG A 46 14.47 6.81 -13.82
N ASN A 47 15.11 6.11 -12.90
CA ASN A 47 16.55 6.21 -12.72
C ASN A 47 17.24 5.42 -13.84
N PRO A 48 18.05 6.05 -14.71
CA PRO A 48 18.74 5.32 -15.78
C PRO A 48 19.88 4.43 -15.27
N LYS A 49 20.35 4.63 -14.02
CA LYS A 49 21.48 3.91 -13.42
C LYS A 49 21.06 2.71 -12.56
N TYR A 50 19.84 2.71 -12.03
CA TYR A 50 19.33 1.67 -11.13
C TYR A 50 17.95 1.21 -11.57
N TYR A 51 17.58 -0.03 -11.24
CA TYR A 51 16.23 -0.55 -11.46
C TYR A 51 15.26 0.12 -10.48
N GLY A 52 14.82 1.35 -10.78
CA GLY A 52 14.00 2.14 -9.86
C GLY A 52 13.66 3.55 -10.36
N TYR A 53 13.01 4.34 -9.52
CA TYR A 53 12.70 5.75 -9.73
C TYR A 53 13.63 6.63 -8.90
N TRP A 54 13.89 7.87 -9.34
CA TRP A 54 14.64 8.82 -8.52
C TRP A 54 14.00 9.07 -7.16
N CYS A 55 12.68 8.88 -7.06
CA CYS A 55 11.96 9.02 -5.81
C CYS A 55 12.20 7.89 -4.81
N ASP A 56 12.77 6.77 -5.23
CA ASP A 56 13.24 5.72 -4.30
C ASP A 56 14.41 6.23 -3.43
N SER A 57 15.06 7.31 -3.85
CA SER A 57 16.10 8.02 -3.09
C SER A 57 15.58 9.21 -2.27
N ILE A 58 14.28 9.54 -2.37
CA ILE A 58 13.69 10.58 -1.52
C ILE A 58 13.51 10.00 -0.12
N PRO A 59 14.06 10.63 0.93
CA PRO A 59 13.78 10.24 2.30
C PRO A 59 12.36 10.69 2.67
N PHE A 60 11.35 9.97 2.15
CA PHE A 60 9.94 10.18 2.53
C PHE A 60 9.73 10.06 4.05
N THR A 61 10.63 9.33 4.71
CA THR A 61 10.60 9.02 6.14
C THR A 61 10.74 10.25 7.05
N ILE A 62 11.23 11.40 6.55
CA ILE A 62 11.44 12.60 7.38
C ILE A 62 10.19 13.49 7.41
N ASP A 63 9.42 13.56 6.32
CA ASP A 63 8.34 14.57 6.15
C ASP A 63 6.91 13.98 6.08
N TYR A 64 6.78 12.65 6.00
CA TYR A 64 5.48 12.00 5.81
C TYR A 64 5.18 10.94 6.86
N ARG A 65 3.95 10.98 7.38
CA ARG A 65 3.43 10.01 8.36
C ARG A 65 2.66 8.88 7.70
N PHE A 66 2.02 9.17 6.57
CA PHE A 66 1.12 8.25 5.89
C PHE A 66 1.47 8.11 4.41
N TYR A 67 1.26 6.92 3.88
CA TYR A 67 1.51 6.60 2.47
C TYR A 67 0.25 6.01 1.83
N ILE A 68 -0.19 6.53 0.69
CA ILE A 68 -1.31 5.94 -0.05
C ILE A 68 -0.82 4.70 -0.80
N ALA A 69 -1.15 3.52 -0.27
CA ALA A 69 -0.84 2.20 -0.82
C ALA A 69 -2.01 1.62 -1.61
N PHE A 70 -2.78 2.46 -2.31
CA PHE A 70 -3.93 2.02 -3.10
C PHE A 70 -3.51 1.22 -4.33
N GLU A 71 -4.09 0.02 -4.48
CA GLU A 71 -3.81 -0.86 -5.61
C GLU A 71 -4.55 -0.47 -6.89
N ASN A 72 -3.99 -0.90 -8.02
CA ASN A 72 -4.58 -0.66 -9.34
C ASN A 72 -5.90 -1.43 -9.53
N ALA A 73 -6.09 -2.53 -8.82
CA ALA A 73 -7.33 -3.29 -8.79
C ALA A 73 -7.60 -3.71 -7.34
N VAL A 74 -8.87 -3.86 -6.98
CA VAL A 74 -9.26 -4.33 -5.65
C VAL A 74 -9.66 -5.79 -5.79
N CYS A 75 -8.75 -6.68 -5.40
CA CYS A 75 -8.84 -8.11 -5.67
C CYS A 75 -8.31 -8.88 -4.47
N ARG A 76 -8.92 -10.05 -4.20
CA ARG A 76 -8.39 -10.98 -3.20
C ARG A 76 -6.92 -11.31 -3.49
N ASP A 77 -6.09 -11.28 -2.45
CA ASP A 77 -4.65 -11.58 -2.48
C ASP A 77 -3.79 -10.66 -3.37
N TYR A 78 -4.34 -9.56 -3.91
CA TYR A 78 -3.59 -8.59 -4.72
C TYR A 78 -3.04 -7.46 -3.84
N VAL A 79 -2.01 -7.76 -3.06
CA VAL A 79 -1.24 -6.77 -2.27
C VAL A 79 0.18 -6.70 -2.84
N THR A 80 0.62 -5.51 -3.26
CA THR A 80 1.88 -5.36 -3.99
C THR A 80 2.91 -4.51 -3.23
N GLU A 81 4.01 -4.16 -3.89
CA GLU A 81 5.14 -3.39 -3.37
C GLU A 81 4.72 -2.14 -2.61
N LYS A 82 3.64 -1.46 -3.01
CA LYS A 82 3.22 -0.17 -2.42
C LYS A 82 2.98 -0.29 -0.91
N PHE A 83 2.35 -1.38 -0.49
CA PHE A 83 2.07 -1.64 0.91
C PHE A 83 3.36 -1.90 1.69
N PHE A 84 4.20 -2.80 1.19
CA PHE A 84 5.45 -3.17 1.86
C PHE A 84 6.48 -2.05 1.86
N GLN A 85 6.52 -1.22 0.82
CA GLN A 85 7.33 0.00 0.75
C GLN A 85 6.94 0.99 1.86
N ALA A 86 5.64 1.23 2.07
CA ALA A 86 5.17 2.09 3.16
C ALA A 86 5.64 1.60 4.53
N LEU A 87 5.52 0.28 4.78
CA LEU A 87 6.03 -0.32 6.02
C LEU A 87 7.56 -0.16 6.12
N GLY A 88 8.30 -0.41 5.04
CA GLY A 88 9.76 -0.24 5.00
C GLY A 88 10.21 1.19 5.28
N MET A 89 9.44 2.17 4.84
CA MET A 89 9.65 3.61 5.08
C MET A 89 9.19 4.10 6.46
N LEU A 90 8.73 3.21 7.36
CA LEU A 90 8.20 3.59 8.68
C LEU A 90 7.01 4.55 8.60
N MET A 91 6.19 4.40 7.57
CA MET A 91 4.96 5.15 7.37
C MET A 91 3.77 4.23 7.58
N ILE A 92 2.61 4.78 7.96
CA ILE A 92 1.37 4.01 8.02
C ILE A 92 0.76 3.93 6.61
N PRO A 93 0.66 2.73 6.00
CA PRO A 93 -0.03 2.57 4.73
C PRO A 93 -1.53 2.82 4.87
N ILE A 94 -2.08 3.57 3.92
CA ILE A 94 -3.52 3.76 3.71
C ILE A 94 -3.92 2.90 2.51
N VAL A 95 -4.82 1.94 2.71
CA VAL A 95 -5.28 0.96 1.71
C VAL A 95 -6.75 1.17 1.39
N LEU A 96 -7.25 0.64 0.26
CA LEU A 96 -8.66 0.82 -0.10
C LEU A 96 -9.61 -0.06 0.72
N ARG A 97 -9.30 -1.36 0.84
CA ARG A 97 -10.21 -2.37 1.39
C ARG A 97 -9.54 -3.20 2.46
N LYS A 98 -10.13 -3.26 3.66
CA LYS A 98 -9.57 -4.02 4.79
C LYS A 98 -9.45 -5.51 4.53
N ALA A 99 -10.47 -6.10 3.91
CA ALA A 99 -10.57 -7.55 3.74
C ALA A 99 -9.37 -8.16 2.97
N ASP A 100 -8.71 -7.39 2.10
CA ASP A 100 -7.59 -7.87 1.29
C ASP A 100 -6.29 -8.01 2.09
N TYR A 101 -6.22 -7.51 3.32
CA TYR A 101 -4.99 -7.44 4.12
C TYR A 101 -5.05 -8.28 5.40
N LEU A 102 -6.20 -8.87 5.74
CA LEU A 102 -6.41 -9.57 7.03
C LEU A 102 -5.41 -10.71 7.26
N ASP A 103 -5.08 -11.48 6.21
CA ASP A 103 -4.16 -12.62 6.28
C ASP A 103 -2.71 -12.27 5.89
N ILE A 104 -2.47 -11.04 5.43
CA ILE A 104 -1.18 -10.59 4.85
C ILE A 104 -0.45 -9.65 5.80
N ALA A 105 -1.16 -8.72 6.42
CA ALA A 105 -0.59 -7.65 7.23
C ALA A 105 -0.72 -7.94 8.72
N PRO A 106 0.26 -7.54 9.55
CA PRO A 106 0.10 -7.56 10.98
C PRO A 106 -1.16 -6.74 11.39
N PRO A 107 -1.90 -7.19 12.41
CA PRO A 107 -3.01 -6.41 12.94
C PRO A 107 -2.56 -5.01 13.36
N ASN A 108 -3.41 -4.02 13.14
CA ASN A 108 -3.14 -2.62 13.48
C ASN A 108 -1.88 -2.04 12.80
N SER A 109 -1.51 -2.49 11.59
CA SER A 109 -0.33 -1.93 10.87
C SER A 109 -0.68 -1.02 9.69
N TYR A 110 -1.97 -0.76 9.45
CA TYR A 110 -2.46 -0.03 8.28
C TYR A 110 -3.84 0.56 8.54
N ILE A 111 -4.22 1.54 7.72
CA ILE A 111 -5.54 2.19 7.76
C ILE A 111 -6.27 1.84 6.47
N ALA A 112 -7.49 1.30 6.58
CA ALA A 112 -8.30 0.95 5.41
C ALA A 112 -9.43 1.96 5.20
N ALA A 113 -9.49 2.51 3.99
CA ALA A 113 -10.42 3.58 3.61
C ALA A 113 -11.89 3.14 3.71
N ASP A 114 -12.20 1.89 3.37
CA ASP A 114 -13.54 1.30 3.47
C ASP A 114 -14.07 1.15 4.90
N GLN A 115 -13.26 1.42 5.92
CA GLN A 115 -13.70 1.45 7.31
C GLN A 115 -14.29 2.80 7.75
N PHE A 116 -14.21 3.81 6.89
CA PHE A 116 -14.73 5.15 7.15
C PHE A 116 -15.96 5.40 6.29
N ALA A 117 -16.94 6.12 6.85
CA ALA A 117 -18.15 6.51 6.15
C ALA A 117 -17.88 7.51 5.01
N SER A 118 -16.77 8.26 5.08
CA SER A 118 -16.39 9.23 4.05
C SER A 118 -14.88 9.50 3.99
N ALA A 119 -14.42 10.05 2.88
CA ALA A 119 -13.04 10.56 2.75
C ALA A 119 -12.73 11.68 3.75
N LYS A 120 -13.74 12.46 4.17
CA LYS A 120 -13.58 13.47 5.22
C LYS A 120 -13.33 12.84 6.58
N GLU A 121 -14.08 11.79 6.94
CA GLU A 121 -13.88 11.09 8.21
C GLU A 121 -12.50 10.42 8.26
N LEU A 122 -12.05 9.83 7.15
CA LEU A 122 -10.66 9.36 7.04
C LEU A 122 -9.69 10.52 7.26
N ALA A 123 -9.87 11.67 6.61
CA ALA A 123 -8.99 12.83 6.79
C ALA A 123 -8.96 13.32 8.26
N ASP A 124 -10.12 13.40 8.91
CA ASP A 124 -10.23 13.79 10.32
C ASP A 124 -9.47 12.81 11.23
N TYR A 125 -9.56 11.50 10.95
CA TYR A 125 -8.80 10.47 11.66
C TYR A 125 -7.28 10.58 11.45
N LEU A 126 -6.85 10.86 10.21
CA LEU A 126 -5.43 11.06 9.91
C LEU A 126 -4.87 12.32 10.58
N HIS A 127 -5.66 13.40 10.67
CA HIS A 127 -5.30 14.59 11.45
C HIS A 127 -5.21 14.28 12.94
N TYR A 128 -6.14 13.50 13.49
CA TYR A 128 -6.06 13.03 14.88
C TYR A 128 -4.75 12.28 15.14
N LEU A 129 -4.43 11.28 14.31
CA LEU A 129 -3.19 10.52 14.46
C LEU A 129 -1.93 11.39 14.30
N ALA A 130 -1.94 12.33 13.35
CA ALA A 130 -0.80 13.22 13.14
C ALA A 130 -0.49 14.11 14.34
N ASN A 131 -1.51 14.46 15.13
CA ASN A 131 -1.41 15.29 16.33
C ASN A 131 -1.30 14.48 17.64
N ASN A 132 -1.47 13.16 17.60
CA ASN A 132 -1.40 12.29 18.78
C ASN A 132 -0.34 11.20 18.55
N ILE A 133 0.90 11.53 18.94
CA ILE A 133 2.06 10.67 18.67
C ILE A 133 1.93 9.27 19.28
N ASP A 134 1.35 9.15 20.48
CA ASP A 134 1.18 7.84 21.13
C ASP A 134 0.23 6.93 20.34
N GLU A 135 -0.85 7.49 19.80
CA GLU A 135 -1.79 6.75 18.94
C GLU A 135 -1.16 6.39 17.60
N TYR A 136 -0.39 7.30 17.01
CA TYR A 136 0.38 7.03 15.81
C TYR A 136 1.37 5.87 16.02
N LEU A 137 2.10 5.85 17.14
CA LEU A 137 3.11 4.85 17.44
C LEU A 137 2.53 3.44 17.66
N LYS A 138 1.26 3.31 18.08
CA LYS A 138 0.58 2.00 18.19
C LYS A 138 0.53 1.25 16.86
N TYR A 139 0.56 1.95 15.73
CA TYR A 139 0.59 1.30 14.41
C TYR A 139 1.91 0.59 14.12
N PHE A 140 2.94 0.79 14.93
CA PHE A 140 4.25 0.17 14.80
C PHE A 140 4.53 -0.89 15.88
N ASP A 141 3.56 -1.18 16.75
CA ASP A 141 3.73 -2.14 17.84
C ASP A 141 4.07 -3.55 17.36
N TYR A 142 3.58 -3.94 16.17
CA TYR A 142 3.93 -5.20 15.55
C TYR A 142 5.45 -5.37 15.35
N ARG A 143 6.23 -4.29 15.31
CA ARG A 143 7.69 -4.35 15.14
C ARG A 143 8.43 -4.70 16.43
N LYS A 144 7.83 -4.51 17.60
CA LYS A 144 8.49 -4.78 18.90
C LYS A 144 8.88 -6.25 19.04
N ASN A 145 8.06 -7.15 18.50
CA ASN A 145 8.21 -8.59 18.66
C ASN A 145 8.53 -9.33 17.35
N ASN A 146 8.62 -8.63 16.22
CA ASN A 146 8.86 -9.23 14.92
C ASN A 146 10.18 -8.73 14.32
N LYS A 147 11.00 -9.66 13.81
CA LYS A 147 12.15 -9.32 12.97
C LYS A 147 11.62 -8.88 11.60
N VAL A 148 11.62 -7.57 11.34
CA VAL A 148 11.32 -7.03 10.02
C VAL A 148 12.64 -6.94 9.26
N ALA A 149 12.76 -7.69 8.16
CA ALA A 149 13.88 -7.54 7.24
C ALA A 149 13.79 -6.18 6.54
N TRP A 150 14.89 -5.45 6.49
CA TRP A 150 14.92 -4.05 6.02
C TRP A 150 15.41 -3.93 4.58
N ARG A 151 16.23 -4.89 4.15
CA ARG A 151 16.72 -4.98 2.78
C ARG A 151 15.86 -5.95 1.99
N GLU A 152 15.57 -5.60 0.75
CA GLU A 152 14.86 -6.48 -0.19
C GLU A 152 15.54 -7.86 -0.28
N GLU A 153 16.88 -7.87 -0.31
CA GLU A 153 17.70 -9.10 -0.33
C GLU A 153 17.43 -9.99 0.90
N GLU A 154 17.31 -9.39 2.10
CA GLU A 154 17.01 -10.11 3.34
C GLU A 154 15.57 -10.63 3.34
N MET A 155 14.61 -9.80 2.90
CA MET A 155 13.20 -10.20 2.78
C MET A 155 13.03 -11.36 1.82
N LEU A 156 13.63 -11.26 0.63
CA LEU A 156 13.56 -12.30 -0.39
C LEU A 156 14.25 -13.58 0.09
N ALA A 157 15.43 -13.48 0.70
CA ALA A 157 16.12 -14.66 1.22
C ALA A 157 15.30 -15.40 2.27
N ASP A 158 14.72 -14.69 3.25
CA ASP A 158 13.87 -15.30 4.28
C ASP A 158 12.57 -15.89 3.69
N ALA A 159 11.91 -15.14 2.82
CA ALA A 159 10.67 -15.58 2.17
C ALA A 159 10.88 -16.83 1.32
N TYR A 160 11.94 -16.88 0.50
CA TYR A 160 12.24 -18.05 -0.33
C TYR A 160 12.66 -19.25 0.51
N CYS A 161 13.45 -19.05 1.58
CA CYS A 161 13.81 -20.15 2.49
C CYS A 161 12.58 -20.72 3.20
N ARG A 162 11.69 -19.86 3.69
CA ARG A 162 10.46 -20.29 4.37
C ARG A 162 9.50 -20.99 3.41
N LEU A 163 9.35 -20.48 2.18
CA LEU A 163 8.58 -21.14 1.12
C LEU A 163 9.16 -22.53 0.80
N CYS A 164 10.48 -22.62 0.60
CA CYS A 164 11.17 -23.89 0.37
C CYS A 164 10.89 -24.91 1.48
N ARG A 165 10.99 -24.48 2.75
CA ARG A 165 10.66 -25.32 3.90
C ARG A 165 9.21 -25.80 3.87
N LEU A 166 8.25 -24.91 3.64
CA LEU A 166 6.83 -25.27 3.57
C LEU A 166 6.55 -26.28 2.43
N LEU A 167 7.18 -26.11 1.27
CA LEU A 167 7.05 -27.05 0.15
C LEU A 167 7.63 -28.43 0.47
N HIS A 168 8.70 -28.49 1.28
CA HIS A 168 9.29 -29.76 1.72
C HIS A 168 8.48 -30.45 2.85
N GLU A 169 7.83 -29.68 3.71
CA GLU A 169 7.01 -30.16 4.83
C GLU A 169 5.60 -30.60 4.38
N ASN A 170 4.95 -29.82 3.51
CA ASN A 170 3.63 -30.12 2.96
C ASN A 170 3.75 -30.94 1.67
N ARG A 171 4.11 -32.23 1.80
CA ARG A 171 4.10 -33.20 0.69
C ARG A 171 2.68 -33.61 0.30
N THR A 172 1.81 -32.67 -0.02
CA THR A 172 0.60 -32.97 -0.80
C THR A 172 0.97 -32.91 -2.27
N SER A 173 0.93 -34.04 -2.96
CA SER A 173 1.02 -34.10 -4.41
C SER A 173 -0.24 -33.47 -5.02
N SER A 174 -0.26 -32.15 -5.13
CA SER A 174 -1.18 -31.47 -6.03
C SER A 174 -0.54 -31.45 -7.42
N GLU A 175 -1.18 -32.06 -8.41
CA GLU A 175 -0.89 -31.73 -9.81
C GLU A 175 -0.99 -30.21 -9.94
N GLY A 176 0.11 -29.57 -10.31
CA GLY A 176 0.18 -28.11 -10.39
C GLY A 176 -0.73 -27.62 -11.50
N SER A 177 -1.97 -27.26 -11.18
CA SER A 177 -2.74 -26.36 -12.04
C SER A 177 -1.95 -25.06 -12.20
N ASP A 178 -1.96 -24.49 -13.41
CA ASP A 178 -1.34 -23.18 -13.66
C ASP A 178 -1.78 -22.18 -12.58
N MET A 179 -0.83 -21.75 -11.73
CA MET A 179 -1.10 -20.85 -10.61
C MET A 179 -1.76 -19.56 -11.08
N ARG A 180 -1.46 -19.10 -12.30
CA ARG A 180 -2.07 -17.91 -12.89
C ARG A 180 -3.54 -18.16 -13.21
N LEU A 181 -3.86 -19.30 -13.83
CA LEU A 181 -5.24 -19.67 -14.13
C LEU A 181 -6.04 -19.92 -12.83
N GLY A 182 -5.43 -20.60 -11.86
CA GLY A 182 -6.02 -20.86 -10.55
C GLY A 182 -6.32 -19.57 -9.78
N TRP A 183 -5.41 -18.60 -9.79
CA TRP A 183 -5.66 -17.29 -9.21
C TRP A 183 -6.76 -16.56 -10.00
N GLN A 184 -6.61 -16.40 -11.32
CA GLN A 184 -7.60 -15.70 -12.15
C GLN A 184 -9.04 -16.22 -12.02
N GLN A 185 -9.23 -17.53 -11.85
CA GLN A 185 -10.55 -18.15 -11.65
C GLN A 185 -11.12 -17.90 -10.25
N ASN A 186 -10.27 -17.76 -9.24
CA ASN A 186 -10.69 -17.61 -7.84
C ASN A 186 -10.61 -16.17 -7.32
N THR A 187 -10.02 -15.25 -8.09
CA THR A 187 -9.86 -13.86 -7.70
C THR A 187 -11.15 -13.08 -7.91
N ALA A 188 -11.83 -12.76 -6.80
CA ALA A 188 -12.94 -11.83 -6.79
C ALA A 188 -12.42 -10.37 -6.86
N CYS A 189 -12.25 -9.85 -8.07
CA CYS A 189 -11.91 -8.44 -8.30
C CYS A 189 -13.16 -7.56 -8.36
N VAL A 190 -13.15 -6.43 -7.65
CA VAL A 190 -14.20 -5.43 -7.68
C VAL A 190 -13.78 -4.26 -8.56
N GLN A 191 -14.52 -4.04 -9.64
CA GLN A 191 -14.30 -2.92 -10.56
C GLN A 191 -14.85 -1.64 -9.94
N GLY A 192 -14.10 -0.55 -10.01
CA GLY A 192 -14.59 0.76 -9.56
C GLY A 192 -14.82 0.90 -8.07
N PHE A 193 -14.30 -0.02 -7.24
CA PHE A 193 -14.50 -0.05 -5.78
C PHE A 193 -14.33 1.31 -5.09
N ALA A 194 -13.36 2.11 -5.52
CA ALA A 194 -13.14 3.44 -4.94
C ALA A 194 -14.33 4.38 -5.13
N ASN A 195 -15.15 4.21 -6.17
CA ASN A 195 -16.40 4.96 -6.34
C ASN A 195 -17.48 4.53 -5.34
N ASP A 196 -17.47 3.27 -4.90
CA ASP A 196 -18.50 2.75 -4.02
C ASP A 196 -18.33 3.28 -2.58
N ILE A 197 -17.08 3.58 -2.20
CA ILE A 197 -16.73 4.11 -0.87
C ILE A 197 -16.50 5.62 -0.87
N ILE A 198 -16.57 6.29 -2.02
CA ILE A 198 -16.46 7.76 -2.10
C ILE A 198 -17.85 8.37 -1.90
N SER A 199 -18.24 8.57 -0.65
CA SER A 199 -19.53 9.23 -0.35
C SER A 199 -19.52 10.72 -0.76
N GLU A 200 -20.67 11.25 -1.17
CA GLU A 200 -20.87 12.68 -1.52
C GLU A 200 -21.09 13.64 -0.34
N GLN A 201 -20.79 13.26 0.91
CA GLN A 201 -20.84 14.23 2.01
C GLN A 201 -19.61 15.17 2.02
#